data_AF-A0A928WM92-F1
#
_entry.id   AF-A0A928WM92-F1
#
_cell.length_a   1.000
_cell.length_b   1.000
_cell.length_c   1.000
_cell.angle_alpha   90.00
_cell.angle_beta   90.00
_cell.angle_gamma   90.00
#
_symmetry.space_group_name_H-M   'P 1'
#
loop_
_entity.id
_entity.type
_entity.pdbx_description
1 polymer ?
#
loop_
_entity_poly.entity_id
_entity_poly.type
_entity_poly.pdbx_seq_one_letter_code
_entity_poly.pdbx_strand_id
1 'polypeptide(L)'
;MDVDKFLQRYASGERDFSQVDLSRANLGGAILHQVNLSGANLSKANLNKAHLEEANLSHADLSSTYLTAANLQRANLQGANLHKADLDRANLRSANLKNANLDGANLRNATLPDGKISD
;
A
#
# COMPACT_ATOMS: atom_id res chain seq x y z
N MET A 1 9.71 11.67 6.38
CA MET A 1 8.84 12.23 7.44
C MET A 1 8.83 11.27 8.60
N ASP A 2 8.73 11.75 9.84
CA ASP A 2 8.60 10.86 10.99
C ASP A 2 7.22 10.16 11.04
N VAL A 3 7.18 8.91 11.52
CA VAL A 3 5.96 8.09 11.55
C VAL A 3 4.92 8.64 12.53
N ASP A 4 5.33 9.09 13.71
CA ASP A 4 4.40 9.64 14.69
C ASP A 4 3.79 10.94 14.16
N LYS A 5 4.61 11.77 13.52
CA LYS A 5 4.12 12.98 12.84
C LYS A 5 3.13 12.67 11.72
N PHE A 6 3.39 11.63 10.93
CA PHE A 6 2.46 11.17 9.90
C PHE A 6 1.12 10.76 10.50
N LEU A 7 1.14 9.88 11.51
CA LEU A 7 -0.07 9.36 12.13
C LEU A 7 -0.86 10.46 12.85
N GLN A 8 -0.19 11.40 13.51
CA GLN A 8 -0.83 12.58 14.12
C GLN A 8 -1.55 13.45 13.10
N ARG A 9 -0.89 13.77 11.97
CA ARG A 9 -1.49 14.56 10.89
C ARG A 9 -2.68 13.84 10.26
N TYR A 10 -2.55 12.54 10.03
CA TYR A 10 -3.64 11.72 9.53
C TYR A 10 -4.83 11.70 10.51
N ALA A 11 -4.56 11.53 11.81
CA ALA A 11 -5.56 11.57 12.86
C ALA A 11 -6.25 12.94 12.98
N SER A 12 -5.56 14.04 12.66
CA SER A 12 -6.16 15.37 12.58
C SER A 12 -6.97 15.63 11.31
N GLY A 13 -7.17 14.62 10.46
CA GLY A 13 -8.00 14.70 9.25
C GLY A 13 -7.22 15.00 7.98
N GLU A 14 -5.90 15.17 8.04
CA GLU A 14 -5.11 15.32 6.83
C GLU A 14 -5.12 14.01 6.03
N ARG A 15 -5.25 14.13 4.70
CA ARG A 15 -5.25 12.99 3.79
C ARG A 15 -4.19 13.08 2.72
N ASP A 16 -3.66 14.27 2.46
CA ASP A 16 -2.63 14.46 1.45
C ASP A 16 -1.23 14.29 2.02
N PHE A 17 -0.63 13.16 1.70
CA PHE A 17 0.76 12.83 1.98
C PHE A 17 1.46 12.40 0.69
N SER A 18 1.05 12.96 -0.44
CA SER A 18 1.70 12.71 -1.72
C SER A 18 3.20 13.02 -1.65
N GLN A 19 4.00 12.20 -2.33
CA GLN A 19 5.46 12.32 -2.42
C GLN A 19 6.22 12.24 -1.09
N VAL A 20 5.56 11.87 0.01
CA VAL A 20 6.23 11.76 1.30
C VAL A 20 7.24 10.62 1.30
N ASP A 21 8.36 10.81 2.00
CA ASP A 21 9.25 9.72 2.34
C ASP A 21 8.81 9.07 3.66
N LEU A 22 8.31 7.84 3.53
CA LEU A 22 7.98 6.90 4.61
C LEU A 22 8.74 5.58 4.39
N SER A 23 9.90 5.62 3.71
CA SER A 23 10.72 4.44 3.50
C SER A 23 11.09 3.82 4.84
N ARG A 24 11.00 2.49 4.92
CA ARG A 24 11.26 1.70 6.14
C ARG A 24 10.38 2.06 7.35
N ALA A 25 9.33 2.84 7.16
CA ALA A 25 8.39 3.18 8.23
C ALA A 25 7.70 1.93 8.78
N ASN A 26 7.40 1.92 10.08
CA ASN A 26 6.56 0.90 10.69
C ASN A 26 5.11 1.40 10.80
N LEU A 27 4.27 0.95 9.87
CA LEU A 27 2.84 1.28 9.74
C LEU A 27 1.98 0.01 9.83
N GLY A 28 2.48 -1.04 10.47
CA GLY A 28 1.75 -2.30 10.63
C GLY A 28 0.43 -2.10 11.37
N GLY A 29 -0.67 -2.57 10.78
CA GLY A 29 -2.02 -2.40 11.34
C GLY A 29 -2.56 -0.96 11.30
N ALA A 30 -1.86 -0.01 10.66
CA ALA A 30 -2.32 1.37 10.59
C ALA A 30 -3.66 1.48 9.85
N ILE A 31 -4.51 2.39 10.33
CA ILE A 31 -5.81 2.68 9.73
C ILE A 31 -5.69 3.92 8.84
N LEU A 32 -5.56 3.72 7.53
CA LEU A 32 -5.18 4.72 6.54
C LEU A 32 -6.17 4.79 5.36
N HIS A 33 -7.46 4.62 5.64
CA HIS A 33 -8.55 4.70 4.67
C HIS A 33 -8.48 6.01 3.87
N GLN A 34 -8.61 5.91 2.54
CA GLN A 34 -8.65 7.07 1.62
C GLN A 34 -7.42 8.00 1.70
N VAL A 35 -6.29 7.55 2.27
CA VAL A 35 -5.07 8.36 2.30
C VAL A 35 -4.53 8.57 0.89
N ASN A 36 -4.07 9.78 0.59
CA ASN A 36 -3.31 10.06 -0.62
C ASN A 36 -1.81 9.92 -0.32
N LEU A 37 -1.22 8.83 -0.80
CA LEU A 37 0.20 8.50 -0.78
C LEU A 37 0.76 8.41 -2.21
N SER A 38 0.15 9.13 -3.17
CA SER A 38 0.62 9.11 -4.56
C SER A 38 2.06 9.61 -4.67
N GLY A 39 2.89 8.88 -5.41
CA GLY A 39 4.32 9.16 -5.53
C GLY A 39 5.14 9.04 -4.24
N ALA A 40 4.55 8.57 -3.14
CA ALA A 40 5.28 8.41 -1.88
C ALA A 40 6.36 7.33 -1.99
N ASN A 41 7.46 7.50 -1.24
CA ASN A 41 8.44 6.45 -1.03
C ASN A 41 8.02 5.63 0.19
N LEU A 42 7.56 4.41 -0.04
CA LEU A 42 7.17 3.41 0.97
C LEU A 42 8.08 2.17 0.89
N SER A 43 9.22 2.27 0.20
CA SER A 43 10.13 1.16 0.00
C SER A 43 10.56 0.56 1.34
N LYS A 44 10.49 -0.77 1.44
CA LYS A 44 10.80 -1.54 2.66
C LYS A 44 9.98 -1.16 3.91
N ALA A 45 8.90 -0.39 3.78
CA ALA A 45 8.02 -0.10 4.89
C ALA A 45 7.29 -1.37 5.36
N ASN A 46 6.92 -1.41 6.63
CA ASN A 46 6.02 -2.43 7.16
C ASN A 46 4.59 -1.88 7.13
N LEU A 47 3.76 -2.42 6.25
CA LEU A 47 2.32 -2.17 6.13
C LEU A 47 1.52 -3.46 6.34
N ASN A 48 2.09 -4.46 7.02
CA ASN A 48 1.39 -5.70 7.33
C ASN A 48 0.08 -5.39 8.06
N LYS A 49 -1.02 -5.98 7.59
CA LYS A 49 -2.37 -5.80 8.14
C LYS A 49 -2.88 -4.34 8.12
N ALA A 50 -2.24 -3.44 7.39
CA ALA A 50 -2.71 -2.06 7.28
C ALA A 50 -4.05 -1.99 6.51
N HIS A 51 -4.87 -1.01 6.89
CA HIS A 51 -6.14 -0.70 6.25
C HIS A 51 -5.93 0.48 5.28
N LEU A 52 -5.83 0.17 4.00
CA LEU A 52 -5.55 1.09 2.88
C LEU A 52 -6.69 1.09 1.87
N GLU A 53 -7.91 0.79 2.32
CA GLU A 53 -9.11 0.81 1.50
C GLU A 53 -9.25 2.18 0.83
N GLU A 54 -9.44 2.18 -0.49
CA GLU A 54 -9.58 3.39 -1.31
C GLU A 54 -8.37 4.35 -1.26
N ALA A 55 -7.21 3.91 -0.75
CA ALA A 55 -6.00 4.74 -0.74
C ALA A 55 -5.51 5.04 -2.16
N ASN A 56 -4.98 6.24 -2.37
CA ASN A 56 -4.27 6.58 -3.59
C ASN A 56 -2.77 6.30 -3.40
N LEU A 57 -2.28 5.22 -3.98
CA LEU A 57 -0.88 4.78 -4.01
C LEU A 57 -0.30 4.85 -5.44
N SER A 58 -0.94 5.62 -6.34
CA SER A 58 -0.48 5.73 -7.72
C SER A 58 0.96 6.26 -7.77
N HIS A 59 1.78 5.64 -8.61
CA HIS A 59 3.20 5.96 -8.79
C HIS A 59 4.05 5.89 -7.51
N ALA A 60 3.54 5.31 -6.41
CA ALA A 60 4.31 5.13 -5.19
C ALA A 60 5.41 4.07 -5.37
N ASP A 61 6.53 4.23 -4.68
CA ASP A 61 7.54 3.19 -4.55
C ASP A 61 7.21 2.29 -3.36
N LEU A 62 6.69 1.10 -3.64
CA LEU A 62 6.37 0.02 -2.69
C LEU A 62 7.34 -1.16 -2.84
N SER A 63 8.56 -0.90 -3.35
CA SER A 63 9.54 -1.96 -3.55
C SER A 63 9.97 -2.60 -2.24
N SER A 64 9.94 -3.93 -2.19
CA SER A 64 10.27 -4.72 -1.00
C SER A 64 9.45 -4.35 0.25
N THR A 65 8.26 -3.76 0.09
CA THR A 65 7.35 -3.41 1.18
C THR A 65 6.65 -4.66 1.71
N TYR A 66 6.44 -4.73 3.03
CA TYR A 66 5.67 -5.80 3.65
C TYR A 66 4.19 -5.40 3.71
N LEU A 67 3.35 -6.13 2.98
CA LEU A 67 1.90 -5.89 2.85
C LEU A 67 1.10 -7.16 3.19
N THR A 68 1.69 -8.09 3.96
CA THR A 68 1.03 -9.34 4.35
C THR A 68 -0.30 -9.04 5.04
N ALA A 69 -1.39 -9.61 4.52
CA ALA A 69 -2.76 -9.40 4.98
C ALA A 69 -3.23 -7.93 5.03
N ALA A 70 -2.60 -7.02 4.27
CA ALA A 70 -3.08 -5.64 4.13
C ALA A 70 -4.40 -5.58 3.34
N ASN A 71 -5.28 -4.65 3.71
CA ASN A 71 -6.50 -4.38 2.96
C ASN A 71 -6.29 -3.23 1.98
N LEU A 72 -6.15 -3.54 0.70
CA LEU A 72 -5.98 -2.61 -0.41
C LEU A 72 -7.23 -2.56 -1.31
N GLN A 73 -8.39 -2.95 -0.78
CA GLN A 73 -9.64 -2.97 -1.53
C GLN A 73 -9.90 -1.59 -2.15
N ARG A 74 -10.16 -1.57 -3.47
CA ARG A 74 -10.41 -0.33 -4.25
C ARG A 74 -9.25 0.69 -4.23
N ALA A 75 -8.06 0.33 -3.76
CA ALA A 75 -6.91 1.22 -3.81
C ALA A 75 -6.47 1.51 -5.25
N ASN A 76 -5.97 2.72 -5.50
CA ASN A 76 -5.35 3.07 -6.76
C ASN A 76 -3.84 2.81 -6.70
N LEU A 77 -3.37 1.75 -7.36
CA LEU A 77 -1.96 1.36 -7.46
C LEU A 77 -1.42 1.58 -8.89
N GLN A 78 -2.07 2.44 -9.68
CA GLN A 78 -1.65 2.71 -11.05
C GLN A 78 -0.18 3.14 -11.10
N GLY A 79 0.64 2.44 -11.89
CA GLY A 79 2.05 2.76 -12.06
C GLY A 79 2.90 2.62 -10.78
N ALA A 80 2.37 2.02 -9.71
CA ALA A 80 3.14 1.79 -8.49
C ALA A 80 4.24 0.74 -8.71
N ASN A 81 5.36 0.90 -8.01
CA ASN A 81 6.44 -0.09 -8.03
C ASN A 81 6.28 -1.07 -6.86
N LEU A 82 5.77 -2.27 -7.11
CA LEU A 82 5.61 -3.35 -6.12
C LEU A 82 6.70 -4.42 -6.26
N HIS A 83 7.84 -4.09 -6.89
CA HIS A 83 8.93 -5.04 -7.09
C HIS A 83 9.35 -5.69 -5.77
N LYS A 84 9.28 -7.03 -5.69
CA LYS A 84 9.56 -7.82 -4.48
C LYS A 84 8.72 -7.49 -3.24
N ALA A 85 7.58 -6.82 -3.39
CA ALA A 85 6.65 -6.60 -2.28
C ALA A 85 6.05 -7.93 -1.79
N ASP A 86 5.81 -8.05 -0.48
CA ASP A 86 5.15 -9.22 0.09
C ASP A 86 3.66 -8.93 0.30
N LEU A 87 2.82 -9.45 -0.59
CA LEU A 87 1.36 -9.30 -0.60
C LEU A 87 0.66 -10.60 -0.16
N ASP A 88 1.33 -11.52 0.57
CA ASP A 88 0.68 -12.75 1.03
C ASP A 88 -0.62 -12.43 1.77
N ARG A 89 -1.74 -13.02 1.33
CA ARG A 89 -3.09 -12.81 1.88
C ARG A 89 -3.63 -11.37 1.79
N ALA A 90 -3.00 -10.48 1.04
CA ALA A 90 -3.50 -9.12 0.86
C ALA A 90 -4.86 -9.11 0.11
N ASN A 91 -5.72 -8.14 0.40
CA ASN A 91 -6.96 -7.94 -0.31
C ASN A 91 -6.82 -6.81 -1.34
N LEU A 92 -6.68 -7.15 -2.62
CA LEU A 92 -6.61 -6.21 -3.74
C LEU A 92 -7.93 -6.14 -4.51
N ARG A 93 -9.05 -6.60 -3.96
CA ARG A 93 -10.35 -6.62 -4.65
C ARG A 93 -10.69 -5.23 -5.21
N SER A 94 -10.96 -5.16 -6.50
CA SER A 94 -11.25 -3.90 -7.22
C SER A 94 -10.14 -2.84 -7.18
N ALA A 95 -8.91 -3.19 -6.80
CA ALA A 95 -7.77 -2.29 -6.87
C ALA A 95 -7.34 -2.04 -8.34
N ASN A 96 -6.89 -0.83 -8.63
CA ASN A 96 -6.36 -0.49 -9.95
C ASN A 96 -4.85 -0.77 -10.02
N LEU A 97 -4.45 -1.86 -10.68
CA LEU A 97 -3.04 -2.24 -10.90
C LEU A 97 -2.51 -1.87 -12.29
N LYS A 98 -3.20 -1.00 -13.04
CA LYS A 98 -2.77 -0.63 -14.40
C LYS A 98 -1.33 -0.11 -14.38
N ASN A 99 -0.45 -0.72 -15.19
CA ASN A 99 0.98 -0.39 -15.29
C ASN A 99 1.79 -0.56 -13.98
N ALA A 100 1.27 -1.23 -12.96
CA ALA A 100 2.04 -1.52 -11.75
C ALA A 100 3.14 -2.55 -12.04
N ASN A 101 4.33 -2.37 -11.46
CA ASN A 101 5.41 -3.35 -11.54
C ASN A 101 5.25 -4.38 -10.41
N LEU A 102 4.90 -5.62 -10.74
CA LEU A 102 4.73 -6.72 -9.79
C LEU A 102 5.87 -7.74 -9.84
N ASP A 103 6.98 -7.43 -10.54
CA ASP A 103 8.07 -8.39 -10.72
C ASP A 103 8.62 -8.87 -9.37
N GLY A 104 8.54 -10.18 -9.13
CA GLY A 104 8.99 -10.81 -7.90
C GLY A 104 8.10 -10.55 -6.67
N ALA A 105 6.95 -9.90 -6.82
CA ALA A 105 5.99 -9.74 -5.73
C ALA A 105 5.42 -11.09 -5.30
N ASN A 106 5.29 -11.30 -3.99
CA ASN A 106 4.64 -12.50 -3.45
C ASN A 106 3.12 -12.25 -3.34
N LEU A 107 2.34 -12.84 -4.24
CA LEU A 107 0.87 -12.71 -4.26
C LEU A 107 0.14 -13.91 -3.66
N ARG A 108 0.83 -14.82 -2.98
CA ARG A 108 0.23 -16.05 -2.47
C ARG A 108 -1.01 -15.76 -1.63
N ASN A 109 -2.11 -16.48 -1.86
CA ASN A 109 -3.38 -16.30 -1.16
C ASN A 109 -4.00 -14.89 -1.26
N ALA A 110 -3.48 -13.98 -2.08
CA ALA A 110 -4.02 -12.63 -2.20
C ALA A 110 -5.36 -12.66 -2.97
N THR A 111 -6.31 -11.84 -2.56
CA THR A 111 -7.51 -11.57 -3.39
C THR A 111 -7.11 -10.59 -4.48
N LEU A 112 -7.16 -10.99 -5.74
CA LEU A 112 -6.82 -10.19 -6.92
C LEU A 112 -7.91 -9.15 -7.24
N PRO A 113 -7.64 -8.18 -8.13
CA PRO A 113 -8.63 -7.15 -8.51
C PRO A 113 -9.99 -7.68 -8.99
N ASP A 114 -10.00 -8.83 -9.67
CA ASP A 114 -11.23 -9.50 -10.15
C ASP A 114 -11.96 -10.30 -9.06
N GLY A 115 -11.40 -10.35 -7.85
CA GLY A 115 -11.95 -11.06 -6.69
C GLY A 115 -11.52 -12.52 -6.59
N LYS A 116 -10.71 -13.04 -7.51
CA LYS A 116 -10.14 -14.39 -7.39
C LYS A 116 -9.02 -14.41 -6.37
N ILE A 117 -8.81 -15.56 -5.75
CA ILE A 117 -7.66 -15.78 -4.87
C ILE A 117 -6.51 -16.30 -5.72
N SER A 118 -5.32 -15.72 -5.57
CA SER A 118 -4.08 -16.26 -6.15
C SER A 118 -3.65 -17.49 -5.36
N ASP A 119 -3.20 -18.51 -6.07
CA ASP A 119 -2.62 -19.74 -5.49
C ASP A 119 -1.30 -19.47 -4.74
#